data_AF-A0A358DIY9-F1
#
_entry.id   AF-A0A358DIY9-F1
#
_cell.length_a   1.000
_cell.length_b   1.000
_cell.length_c   1.000
_cell.angle_alpha   90.00
_cell.angle_beta   90.00
_cell.angle_gamma   90.00
#
_symmetry.space_group_name_H-M   'P 1'
#
loop_
_entity.id
_entity.type
_entity.pdbx_description
1 polymer ?
#
loop_
_entity_poly.entity_id
_entity_poly.type
_entity_poly.pdbx_seq_one_letter_code
_entity_poly.pdbx_strand_id
1 'polypeptide(L)'
;MSFIAVLAILSFSPVLDSLYQPKNKIIKKSWGLFSVSISAQAGIFPIALHYFGTFPTFFFIANMLIVPLIGVIIYACIPVILLTGLKPFQFVIVDWLYPVFGWILKGLIFVVLKVVCFIETLPYAQLSDKPISTLQMMMLLFIVVTVFKFFTHKRVASLIAGLTCSLFFILTFTYAELSRKPVQLAVFNKPGFSDIGLYVDEKRVYFDVKENGFIQHPSTSILRLSGSSYSHVETSRPLEIDVLILSHDPAFSMMQLTNIFRTGQIVLDSSIPLYGRIRLMRECEKLGISCHDVGEDGAYLINL
;
A
#
# COMPACT_ATOMS: atom_id res chain seq x y z
N MET A 1 9.56 10.42 15.82
CA MET A 1 10.59 10.17 14.78
C MET A 1 11.86 10.97 15.02
N SER A 2 11.83 12.31 15.03
CA SER A 2 13.07 13.13 15.14
C SER A 2 13.99 12.76 16.33
N PHE A 3 13.46 12.59 17.54
CA PHE A 3 14.26 12.17 18.70
C PHE A 3 14.93 10.79 18.53
N ILE A 4 14.26 9.84 17.88
CA ILE A 4 14.79 8.50 17.61
C ILE A 4 15.91 8.59 16.57
N ALA A 5 15.75 9.43 15.54
CA ALA A 5 16.79 9.67 14.56
C ALA A 5 18.04 10.26 15.22
N VAL A 6 17.88 11.27 16.08
CA VAL A 6 19.01 11.88 16.81
C VAL A 6 19.67 10.87 17.74
N LEU A 7 18.90 10.09 18.50
CA LEU A 7 19.43 9.02 19.36
C LEU A 7 20.22 7.97 18.56
N ALA A 8 19.70 7.57 17.40
CA ALA A 8 20.36 6.64 16.50
C ALA A 8 21.64 7.24 15.91
N ILE A 9 21.66 8.51 15.50
CA ILE A 9 22.88 9.22 15.07
C ILE A 9 23.94 9.17 16.17
N LEU A 10 23.59 9.58 17.39
CA LEU A 10 24.54 9.63 18.51
C LEU A 10 25.09 8.25 18.87
N SER A 11 24.28 7.20 18.72
CA SER A 11 24.65 5.84 19.09
C SER A 11 25.40 5.09 17.98
N PHE A 12 25.04 5.31 16.71
CA PHE A 12 25.51 4.51 15.58
C PHE A 12 26.58 5.21 14.72
N SER A 13 26.58 6.55 14.66
CA SER A 13 27.58 7.30 13.87
C SER A 13 29.02 7.04 14.36
N PRO A 14 29.32 6.97 15.67
CA PRO A 14 30.68 6.66 16.13
C PRO A 14 31.17 5.29 15.67
N VAL A 15 30.26 4.33 15.55
CA VAL A 15 30.57 2.98 15.07
C VAL A 15 30.98 3.05 13.60
N LEU A 16 30.16 3.68 12.74
CA LEU A 16 30.46 3.85 11.32
C LEU A 16 31.75 4.65 11.07
N ASP A 17 32.01 5.70 11.85
CA ASP A 17 33.24 6.49 11.74
C ASP A 17 34.48 5.70 12.13
N SER A 18 34.34 4.68 12.98
CA SER A 18 35.45 3.76 13.31
C SER A 18 35.77 2.76 12.20
N LEU A 19 34.81 2.47 11.29
CA LEU A 19 35.03 1.54 10.18
C LEU A 19 35.93 2.15 9.09
N TYR A 20 35.88 3.47 8.88
CA TYR A 20 36.65 4.13 7.83
C TYR A 20 37.07 5.54 8.23
N GLN A 21 38.38 5.79 8.28
CA GLN A 21 38.98 7.08 8.62
C GLN A 21 39.78 7.66 7.43
N PRO A 22 39.09 8.29 6.46
CA PRO A 22 39.76 8.85 5.29
C PRO A 22 40.65 10.04 5.67
N LYS A 23 41.84 10.11 5.05
CA LYS A 23 42.80 11.21 5.23
C LYS A 23 42.40 12.48 4.48
N ASN A 24 41.74 12.35 3.32
CA ASN A 24 41.33 13.49 2.50
C ASN A 24 40.11 14.20 3.11
N LYS A 25 40.19 15.54 3.26
CA LYS A 25 39.14 16.38 3.85
C LYS A 25 37.78 16.25 3.15
N ILE A 26 37.78 16.13 1.82
CA ILE A 26 36.53 15.97 1.03
C ILE A 26 35.90 14.62 1.34
N ILE A 27 36.68 13.54 1.23
CA ILE A 27 36.22 12.18 1.50
C ILE A 27 35.75 12.04 2.95
N LYS A 28 36.44 12.69 3.90
CA LYS A 28 36.02 12.73 5.31
C LYS A 28 34.66 13.40 5.50
N LYS A 29 34.38 14.48 4.77
CA LYS A 29 33.08 15.16 4.83
C LYS A 29 31.97 14.32 4.21
N SER A 30 32.23 13.69 3.06
CA SER A 30 31.28 12.77 2.42
C SER A 30 31.00 11.54 3.29
N TRP A 31 32.04 10.97 3.91
CA TRP A 31 31.88 9.86 4.86
C TRP A 31 31.04 10.25 6.07
N GLY A 32 31.27 11.45 6.64
CA GLY A 32 30.46 11.96 7.75
C GLY A 32 28.97 12.11 7.37
N LEU A 33 28.67 12.66 6.19
CA LEU A 33 27.28 12.75 5.70
C LEU A 33 26.63 11.38 5.53
N PHE A 34 27.39 10.42 4.99
CA PHE A 34 26.94 9.04 4.81
C PHE A 34 26.69 8.35 6.16
N SER A 35 27.63 8.46 7.09
CA SER A 35 27.58 7.92 8.45
C SER A 35 26.37 8.43 9.23
N VAL A 36 26.12 9.74 9.21
CA VAL A 36 24.94 10.36 9.82
C VAL A 36 23.65 9.88 9.15
N SER A 37 23.61 9.81 7.82
CA SER A 37 22.42 9.39 7.07
C SER A 37 22.04 7.95 7.36
N ILE A 38 23.01 7.02 7.35
CA ILE A 38 22.78 5.61 7.69
C ILE A 38 22.33 5.49 9.14
N SER A 39 23.00 6.18 10.06
CA SER A 39 22.66 6.09 11.49
C SER A 39 21.23 6.54 11.78
N ALA A 40 20.84 7.70 11.25
CA ALA A 40 19.48 8.21 11.38
C ALA A 40 18.46 7.21 10.81
N GLN A 41 18.70 6.75 9.59
CA GLN A 41 17.74 5.93 8.86
C GLN A 41 17.68 4.49 9.37
N ALA A 42 18.75 3.94 9.92
CA ALA A 42 18.72 2.65 10.58
C ALA A 42 17.75 2.63 11.77
N GLY A 43 17.71 3.71 12.56
CA GLY A 43 16.74 3.83 13.68
C GLY A 43 15.32 4.09 13.22
N ILE A 44 15.14 4.83 12.12
CA ILE A 44 13.82 5.23 11.60
C ILE A 44 13.18 4.16 10.72
N PHE A 45 13.98 3.34 10.03
CA PHE A 45 13.53 2.33 9.07
C PHE A 45 12.42 1.41 9.59
N PRO A 46 12.54 0.73 10.76
CA PRO A 46 11.44 -0.09 11.30
C PRO A 46 10.15 0.71 11.49
N ILE A 47 10.28 1.92 12.02
CA ILE A 47 9.14 2.74 12.44
C ILE A 47 8.44 3.32 11.21
N ALA A 48 9.19 3.71 10.18
CA ALA A 48 8.64 4.19 8.93
C ALA A 48 7.80 3.12 8.22
N LEU A 49 8.30 1.87 8.19
CA LEU A 49 7.55 0.75 7.63
C LEU A 49 6.30 0.42 8.45
N HIS A 50 6.33 0.52 9.78
CA HIS A 50 5.17 0.21 10.61
C HIS A 50 4.04 1.25 10.46
N TYR A 51 4.38 2.54 10.48
CA TYR A 51 3.36 3.61 10.46
C TYR A 51 2.94 4.02 9.06
N PHE A 52 3.87 4.00 8.10
CA PHE A 52 3.61 4.53 6.76
C PHE A 52 3.61 3.44 5.69
N GLY A 53 3.97 2.20 6.01
CA GLY A 53 4.06 1.11 5.05
C GLY A 53 5.07 1.36 3.92
N THR A 54 5.89 2.40 4.06
CA THR A 54 6.81 2.82 3.01
C THR A 54 8.16 3.28 3.54
N PHE A 55 9.20 3.12 2.71
CA PHE A 55 10.55 3.60 3.04
C PHE A 55 11.40 3.89 1.78
N PRO A 56 12.05 5.06 1.67
CA PRO A 56 12.90 5.39 0.54
C PRO A 56 14.23 4.63 0.60
N THR A 57 14.55 3.83 -0.42
CA THR A 57 15.75 2.98 -0.44
C THR A 57 17.02 3.75 -0.78
N PHE A 58 16.91 4.77 -1.64
CA PHE A 58 18.03 5.64 -2.03
C PHE A 58 18.24 6.82 -1.08
N PHE A 59 17.76 6.73 0.16
CA PHE A 59 17.87 7.80 1.16
C PHE A 59 19.31 8.32 1.31
N PHE A 60 20.33 7.46 1.19
CA PHE A 60 21.73 7.84 1.43
C PHE A 60 22.27 8.71 0.28
N ILE A 61 21.90 8.41 -0.97
CA ILE A 61 22.24 9.23 -2.13
C ILE A 61 21.49 10.56 -2.05
N ALA A 62 20.18 10.47 -1.79
CA ALA A 62 19.31 11.63 -1.62
C ALA A 62 19.87 12.58 -0.56
N ASN A 63 20.15 12.07 0.64
CA ASN A 63 20.63 12.88 1.75
C ASN A 63 22.04 13.46 1.51
N MET A 64 22.92 12.75 0.80
CA MET A 64 24.26 13.26 0.49
C MET A 64 24.22 14.50 -0.42
N LEU A 65 23.24 14.58 -1.33
CA LEU A 65 23.06 15.70 -2.26
C LEU A 65 22.13 16.78 -1.70
N ILE A 66 20.98 16.37 -1.17
CA ILE A 66 19.90 17.27 -0.75
C ILE A 66 20.26 18.02 0.54
N VAL A 67 20.84 17.36 1.54
CA VAL A 67 21.14 18.01 2.84
C VAL A 67 22.09 19.20 2.69
N PRO A 68 23.22 19.10 1.96
CA PRO A 68 24.06 20.26 1.69
C PRO A 68 23.32 21.37 0.92
N LEU A 69 22.54 21.01 -0.11
CA LEU A 69 21.80 21.99 -0.90
C LEU A 69 20.76 22.74 -0.08
N ILE A 70 20.00 22.05 0.79
CA ILE A 70 19.05 22.68 1.72
C ILE A 70 19.80 23.64 2.65
N GLY A 71 20.98 23.26 3.15
CA GLY A 71 21.82 24.16 3.94
C GLY A 71 22.15 25.46 3.18
N VAL A 72 22.54 25.37 1.91
CA VAL A 72 22.81 26.56 1.08
C VAL A 72 21.53 27.37 0.83
N ILE A 73 20.39 26.72 0.58
CA ILE A 73 19.09 27.38 0.42
C ILE A 73 18.73 28.20 1.66
N ILE A 74 18.89 27.63 2.86
CA ILE A 74 18.59 28.31 4.12
C ILE A 74 19.43 29.59 4.25
N TYR A 75 20.74 29.52 3.97
CA TYR A 75 21.58 30.72 4.00
C TYR A 75 21.23 31.72 2.90
N ALA A 76 20.82 31.25 1.71
CA ALA A 76 20.37 32.09 0.61
C ALA A 76 19.05 32.82 0.89
N CYS A 77 18.20 32.29 1.79
CA CYS A 77 16.98 32.97 2.23
C CYS A 77 17.26 34.23 3.07
N ILE A 78 18.35 34.26 3.84
CA ILE A 78 18.69 35.38 4.74
C ILE A 78 18.76 36.73 3.99
N PRO A 79 19.55 36.90 2.91
CA PRO A 79 19.59 38.16 2.18
C PRO A 79 18.25 38.51 1.54
N VAL A 80 17.47 37.54 1.06
CA VAL A 80 16.14 37.79 0.49
C VAL A 80 15.19 38.37 1.55
N ILE A 81 15.18 37.81 2.76
CA ILE A 81 14.37 38.30 3.87
C ILE A 81 14.81 39.72 4.27
N LEU A 82 16.12 39.95 4.40
CA LEU A 82 16.67 41.27 4.76
C LEU A 82 16.31 42.34 3.72
N LEU A 83 16.51 42.06 2.43
CA LEU A 83 16.17 42.96 1.33
C LEU A 83 14.67 43.26 1.28
N THR A 84 13.83 42.26 1.56
CA THR A 84 12.37 42.44 1.64
C THR A 84 11.99 43.39 2.77
N GLY A 85 12.63 43.28 3.94
CA GLY A 85 12.42 44.19 5.08
C GLY A 85 12.91 45.63 4.84
N LEU A 86 13.90 45.82 3.95
CA LEU A 86 14.44 47.14 3.60
C LEU A 86 13.67 47.82 2.45
N LYS A 87 12.80 47.09 1.74
CA LYS A 87 12.00 47.61 0.63
C LYS A 87 11.18 48.89 0.95
N PRO A 88 10.60 49.07 2.16
CA PRO A 88 9.86 50.29 2.51
C PRO A 88 10.71 51.58 2.45
N PHE A 89 12.04 51.48 2.58
CA PHE A 89 12.93 52.64 2.58
C PHE A 89 13.33 53.12 1.17
N GLN A 90 12.79 52.49 0.11
CA GLN A 90 12.95 52.91 -1.30
C GLN A 90 14.41 53.09 -1.77
N PHE A 91 15.33 52.29 -1.23
CA PHE A 91 16.71 52.29 -1.70
C PHE A 91 16.82 51.65 -3.09
N VAL A 92 17.35 52.39 -4.08
CA VAL A 92 17.56 51.91 -5.47
C VAL A 92 18.36 50.60 -5.55
N ILE A 93 19.30 50.41 -4.62
CA ILE A 93 20.14 49.20 -4.56
C ILE A 93 19.29 47.95 -4.27
N VAL A 94 18.24 48.08 -3.44
CA VAL A 94 17.38 46.95 -3.05
C VAL A 94 16.59 46.43 -4.25
N ASP A 95 16.09 47.32 -5.10
CA ASP A 95 15.33 46.95 -6.30
C ASP A 95 16.17 46.17 -7.32
N TRP A 96 17.48 46.42 -7.38
CA TRP A 96 18.42 45.67 -8.21
C TRP A 96 18.88 44.35 -7.57
N LEU A 97 19.14 44.33 -6.26
CA LEU A 97 19.68 43.15 -5.57
C LEU A 97 18.62 42.08 -5.32
N TYR A 98 17.39 42.47 -5.01
CA TYR A 98 16.27 41.57 -4.73
C TYR A 98 16.03 40.52 -5.84
N PRO A 99 15.89 40.89 -7.14
CA PRO A 99 15.67 39.91 -8.19
C PRO A 99 16.87 38.97 -8.39
N VAL A 100 18.10 39.42 -8.15
CA VAL A 100 19.31 38.59 -8.26
C VAL A 100 19.30 37.47 -7.22
N PHE A 101 19.10 37.82 -5.94
CA PHE A 101 19.00 36.81 -4.88
C PHE A 101 17.77 35.91 -5.03
N GLY A 102 16.65 36.46 -5.50
CA GLY A 102 15.45 35.68 -5.82
C GLY A 102 15.69 34.66 -6.92
N TRP A 103 16.42 35.03 -7.98
CA TRP A 103 16.76 34.11 -9.08
C TRP A 103 17.71 33.00 -8.61
N ILE A 104 18.72 33.34 -7.80
CA ILE A 104 19.63 32.35 -7.19
C ILE A 104 18.83 31.35 -6.35
N LEU A 105 17.97 31.83 -5.45
CA LEU A 105 17.15 30.97 -4.59
C LEU A 105 16.25 30.05 -5.43
N LYS A 106 15.57 30.61 -6.44
CA LYS A 106 14.74 29.83 -7.37
C LYS A 106 15.55 28.77 -8.11
N GLY A 107 16.77 29.10 -8.56
CA GLY A 107 17.69 28.17 -9.19
C GLY A 107 18.07 27.01 -8.28
N LEU A 108 18.43 27.29 -7.02
CA LEU A 108 18.75 26.23 -6.04
C LEU A 108 17.56 25.31 -5.77
N ILE A 109 16.37 25.88 -5.57
CA ILE A 109 15.14 25.10 -5.36
C ILE A 109 14.85 24.23 -6.58
N PHE A 110 15.00 24.77 -7.79
CA PHE A 110 14.83 24.00 -9.02
C PHE A 110 15.79 22.82 -9.12
N VAL A 111 17.06 23.01 -8.74
CA VAL A 111 18.05 21.92 -8.70
C VAL A 111 17.65 20.85 -7.69
N VAL A 112 17.23 21.22 -6.46
CA VAL A 112 16.76 20.25 -5.46
C VAL A 112 15.58 19.44 -6.00
N LEU A 113 14.57 20.11 -6.58
CA LEU A 113 13.40 19.44 -7.15
C LEU A 113 13.79 18.47 -8.27
N LYS A 114 14.70 18.87 -9.15
CA LYS A 114 15.19 17.98 -10.22
C LYS A 114 15.90 16.74 -9.67
N VAL A 115 16.71 16.90 -8.62
CA VAL A 115 17.37 15.76 -7.95
C VAL A 115 16.34 14.84 -7.30
N VAL A 116 15.35 15.38 -6.59
CA VAL A 116 14.28 14.59 -5.95
C VAL A 116 13.50 13.80 -7.00
N CYS A 117 12.98 14.46 -8.04
CA CYS A 117 12.23 13.78 -9.09
C CYS A 117 13.07 12.72 -9.81
N PHE A 118 14.36 12.97 -10.03
CA PHE A 118 15.25 11.97 -10.62
C PHE A 118 15.36 10.72 -9.74
N ILE A 119 15.55 10.90 -8.43
CA ILE A 119 15.63 9.77 -7.49
C ILE A 119 14.31 9.01 -7.42
N GLU A 120 13.17 9.70 -7.49
CA GLU A 120 11.84 9.07 -7.53
C GLU A 120 11.63 8.21 -8.77
N THR A 121 12.21 8.57 -9.92
CA THR A 121 12.10 7.76 -11.15
C THR A 121 12.94 6.47 -11.14
N LEU A 122 13.83 6.29 -10.16
CA LEU A 122 14.66 5.10 -10.09
C LEU A 122 13.83 3.85 -9.75
N PRO A 123 14.16 2.69 -10.34
CA PRO A 123 13.50 1.45 -9.97
C PRO A 123 13.73 1.16 -8.49
N TYR A 124 12.67 0.74 -7.80
CA TYR A 124 12.68 0.47 -6.35
C TYR A 124 13.05 1.69 -5.48
N ALA A 125 12.78 2.91 -5.96
CA ALA A 125 13.06 4.15 -5.22
C ALA A 125 12.48 4.15 -3.79
N GLN A 126 11.33 3.51 -3.64
CA GLN A 126 10.62 3.36 -2.39
C GLN A 126 10.12 1.92 -2.26
N LEU A 127 10.26 1.36 -1.06
CA LEU A 127 9.48 0.21 -0.64
C LEU A 127 8.06 0.72 -0.37
N SER A 128 7.06 0.17 -1.06
CA SER A 128 5.65 0.56 -0.91
C SER A 128 4.77 -0.63 -0.57
N ASP A 129 3.60 -0.37 0.03
CA ASP A 129 2.55 -1.34 0.36
C ASP A 129 3.00 -2.53 1.21
N LYS A 130 3.94 -2.29 2.13
CA LYS A 130 4.43 -3.31 3.08
C LYS A 130 4.33 -2.82 4.52
N PRO A 131 3.12 -2.64 5.06
CA PRO A 131 2.95 -2.38 6.48
C PRO A 131 3.40 -3.61 7.27
N ILE A 132 4.33 -3.41 8.19
CA ILE A 132 4.81 -4.48 9.09
C ILE A 132 4.06 -4.43 10.41
N SER A 133 3.84 -5.60 11.02
CA SER A 133 3.21 -5.67 12.35
C SER A 133 4.09 -5.05 13.44
N THR A 134 3.49 -4.70 14.58
CA THR A 134 4.24 -4.17 15.73
C THR A 134 5.35 -5.12 16.19
N LEU A 135 5.10 -6.42 16.15
CA LEU A 135 6.10 -7.45 16.48
C LEU A 135 7.27 -7.43 15.48
N GLN A 136 6.97 -7.39 14.18
CA GLN A 136 7.98 -7.33 13.11
C GLN A 136 8.81 -6.04 13.22
N MET A 137 8.21 -4.91 13.55
CA MET A 137 8.92 -3.66 13.80
C MET A 137 9.92 -3.80 14.96
N MET A 138 9.50 -4.40 16.07
CA MET A 138 10.37 -4.61 17.24
C MET A 138 11.52 -5.57 16.93
N MET A 139 11.25 -6.65 16.20
CA MET A 139 12.29 -7.56 15.71
C MET A 139 13.30 -6.82 14.84
N LEU A 140 12.84 -5.98 13.92
CA LEU A 140 13.70 -5.27 12.99
C LEU A 140 14.56 -4.19 13.70
N LEU A 141 14.01 -3.52 14.71
CA LEU A 141 14.77 -2.63 15.59
C LEU A 141 15.83 -3.39 16.39
N PHE A 142 15.48 -4.58 16.91
CA PHE A 142 16.44 -5.45 17.61
C PHE A 142 17.58 -5.93 16.70
N ILE A 143 17.27 -6.27 15.44
CA ILE A 143 18.28 -6.62 14.42
C ILE A 143 19.24 -5.44 14.21
N VAL A 144 18.71 -4.22 14.03
CA VAL A 144 19.56 -3.02 13.87
C VAL A 144 20.49 -2.84 15.07
N VAL A 145 19.96 -2.88 16.30
CA VAL A 145 20.77 -2.70 17.52
C VAL A 145 21.84 -3.78 17.67
N THR A 146 21.52 -5.04 17.40
CA THR A 146 22.48 -6.16 17.52
C THR A 146 23.59 -6.08 16.47
N VAL A 147 23.29 -5.65 15.25
CA VAL A 147 24.28 -5.39 14.20
C VAL A 147 25.24 -4.29 14.63
N PHE A 148 24.75 -3.14 15.09
CA PHE A 148 25.63 -2.06 15.55
C PHE A 148 26.45 -2.47 16.78
N LYS A 149 25.86 -3.19 17.74
CA LYS A 149 26.58 -3.74 18.91
C LYS A 149 27.70 -4.71 18.51
N PHE A 150 27.47 -5.51 17.46
CA PHE A 150 28.50 -6.38 16.90
C PHE A 150 29.67 -5.57 16.34
N PHE A 151 29.44 -4.49 15.59
CA PHE A 151 30.52 -3.66 15.08
C PHE A 151 31.29 -2.93 16.19
N THR A 152 30.65 -2.56 17.31
CA THR A 152 31.31 -1.93 18.46
C THR A 152 32.19 -2.90 19.27
N HIS A 153 31.65 -4.07 19.64
CA HIS A 153 32.33 -4.98 20.58
C HIS A 153 32.89 -6.26 19.93
N LYS A 154 32.61 -6.51 18.65
CA LYS A 154 33.00 -7.69 17.88
C LYS A 154 32.67 -9.03 18.55
N ARG A 155 31.66 -9.07 19.42
CA ARG A 155 31.23 -10.28 20.13
C ARG A 155 30.34 -11.13 19.25
N VAL A 156 30.75 -12.38 19.01
CA VAL A 156 30.00 -13.37 18.22
C VAL A 156 28.58 -13.58 18.75
N ALA A 157 28.38 -13.50 20.07
CA ALA A 157 27.05 -13.61 20.67
C ALA A 157 26.04 -12.56 20.14
N SER A 158 26.47 -11.33 19.85
CA SER A 158 25.60 -10.30 19.26
C SER A 158 25.26 -10.59 17.80
N LEU A 159 26.21 -11.17 17.06
CA LEU A 159 25.99 -11.62 15.69
C LEU A 159 24.99 -12.79 15.65
N ILE A 160 25.18 -13.80 16.53
CA ILE A 160 24.26 -14.94 16.64
C ILE A 160 22.85 -14.45 17.00
N ALA A 161 22.71 -13.55 17.97
CA ALA A 161 21.41 -12.99 18.35
C ALA A 161 20.73 -12.22 17.21
N GLY A 162 21.49 -11.46 16.41
CA GLY A 162 20.97 -10.77 15.23
C GLY A 162 20.53 -11.73 14.13
N LEU A 163 21.32 -12.78 13.86
CA LEU A 163 21.02 -13.81 12.86
C LEU A 163 19.81 -14.65 13.26
N THR A 164 19.70 -15.07 14.52
CA THR A 164 18.52 -15.81 14.99
C THR A 164 17.27 -14.95 14.88
N CYS A 165 17.33 -13.68 15.29
CA CYS A 165 16.20 -12.76 15.16
C CYS A 165 15.82 -12.51 13.69
N SER A 166 16.80 -12.40 12.79
CA SER A 166 16.56 -12.28 11.35
C SER A 166 15.84 -13.52 10.79
N LEU A 167 16.22 -14.72 11.24
CA LEU A 167 15.56 -15.96 10.83
C LEU A 167 14.10 -16.02 11.29
N PHE A 168 13.82 -15.61 12.55
CA PHE A 168 12.45 -15.48 13.03
C PHE A 168 11.66 -14.40 12.28
N PHE A 169 12.28 -13.25 11.98
CA PHE A 169 11.64 -12.20 11.19
C PHE A 169 11.21 -12.72 9.82
N ILE A 170 12.11 -13.40 9.10
CA ILE A 170 11.80 -14.03 7.81
C ILE A 170 10.67 -15.06 7.97
N LEU A 171 10.71 -15.90 9.00
CA LEU A 171 9.64 -16.88 9.25
C LEU A 171 8.29 -16.20 9.46
N THR A 172 8.22 -15.14 10.25
CA THR A 172 6.97 -14.38 10.46
C THR A 172 6.47 -13.73 9.18
N PHE A 173 7.37 -13.24 8.34
CA PHE A 173 7.03 -12.63 7.06
C PHE A 173 6.49 -13.67 6.07
N THR A 174 7.19 -14.79 5.92
CA THR A 174 6.76 -15.90 5.06
C THR A 174 5.44 -16.50 5.53
N TYR A 175 5.25 -16.65 6.85
CA TYR A 175 3.98 -17.14 7.40
C TYR A 175 2.83 -16.15 7.14
N ALA A 176 3.09 -14.84 7.26
CA ALA A 176 2.10 -13.82 6.94
C ALA A 176 1.72 -13.84 5.44
N GLU A 177 2.70 -13.99 4.55
CA GLU A 177 2.47 -14.12 3.11
C GLU A 177 1.72 -15.40 2.75
N LEU A 178 2.08 -16.53 3.36
CA LEU A 178 1.41 -17.82 3.12
C LEU A 178 -0.01 -17.86 3.71
N SER A 179 -0.24 -17.13 4.79
CA SER A 179 -1.55 -17.01 5.44
C SER A 179 -2.40 -15.87 4.87
N ARG A 180 -1.90 -15.14 3.85
CA ARG A 180 -2.73 -14.18 3.13
C ARG A 180 -3.92 -14.94 2.57
N LYS A 181 -5.11 -14.44 2.87
CA LYS A 181 -6.33 -15.01 2.31
C LYS A 181 -6.24 -14.88 0.78
N PRO A 182 -6.66 -15.92 0.03
CA PRO A 182 -6.70 -15.84 -1.42
C PRO A 182 -7.54 -14.64 -1.84
N VAL A 183 -7.30 -14.14 -3.05
CA VAL A 183 -8.16 -13.10 -3.62
C VAL A 183 -9.59 -13.63 -3.61
N GLN A 184 -10.54 -12.87 -3.07
CA GLN A 184 -11.94 -13.31 -3.04
C GLN A 184 -12.75 -12.41 -3.97
N LEU A 185 -13.52 -13.00 -4.87
CA LEU A 185 -14.59 -12.30 -5.54
C LEU A 185 -15.71 -12.11 -4.51
N ALA A 186 -16.09 -10.86 -4.27
CA ALA A 186 -17.07 -10.52 -3.27
C ALA A 186 -18.26 -9.80 -3.93
N VAL A 187 -19.45 -10.36 -3.75
CA VAL A 187 -20.71 -9.71 -4.12
C VAL A 187 -21.19 -8.96 -2.89
N PHE A 188 -21.16 -7.63 -2.94
CA PHE A 188 -21.48 -6.78 -1.79
C PHE A 188 -22.87 -6.16 -1.92
N ASN A 189 -23.59 -6.14 -0.80
CA ASN A 189 -24.81 -5.36 -0.65
C ASN A 189 -24.50 -3.86 -0.53
N LYS A 190 -25.10 -3.03 -1.38
CA LYS A 190 -25.31 -1.60 -1.13
C LYS A 190 -26.82 -1.34 -1.12
N PRO A 191 -27.32 -0.39 -0.31
CA PRO A 191 -28.75 -0.06 -0.30
C PRO A 191 -29.23 0.37 -1.69
N GLY A 192 -30.03 -0.48 -2.35
CA GLY A 192 -30.63 -0.22 -3.66
C GLY A 192 -29.92 -0.83 -4.87
N PHE A 193 -28.69 -1.36 -4.73
CA PHE A 193 -27.96 -2.08 -5.80
C PHE A 193 -26.84 -2.94 -5.19
N SER A 194 -26.62 -4.17 -5.66
CA SER A 194 -25.37 -4.89 -5.30
C SER A 194 -24.26 -4.59 -6.31
N ASP A 195 -23.10 -4.22 -5.78
CA ASP A 195 -21.87 -4.08 -6.56
C ASP A 195 -21.07 -5.38 -6.47
N ILE A 196 -20.67 -5.91 -7.62
CA ILE A 196 -19.76 -7.06 -7.71
C ILE A 196 -18.35 -6.51 -7.84
N GLY A 197 -17.46 -6.89 -6.93
CA GLY A 197 -16.09 -6.41 -6.91
C GLY A 197 -15.11 -7.48 -6.45
N LEU A 198 -13.85 -7.30 -6.79
CA LEU A 198 -12.77 -8.12 -6.24
C LEU A 198 -12.38 -7.56 -4.88
N TYR A 199 -12.26 -8.44 -3.88
CA TYR A 199 -11.68 -8.14 -2.58
C TYR A 199 -10.24 -8.65 -2.57
N VAL A 200 -9.30 -7.73 -2.80
CA VAL A 200 -7.87 -8.02 -2.93
C VAL A 200 -7.14 -7.21 -1.86
N ASP A 201 -6.37 -7.87 -0.99
CA ASP A 201 -5.55 -7.20 0.06
C ASP A 201 -6.34 -6.16 0.89
N GLU A 202 -7.55 -6.51 1.35
CA GLU A 202 -8.48 -5.63 2.09
C GLU A 202 -8.95 -4.37 1.32
N LYS A 203 -8.58 -4.25 0.04
CA LYS A 203 -8.99 -3.17 -0.86
C LYS A 203 -10.03 -3.70 -1.84
N ARG A 204 -11.00 -2.83 -2.14
CA ARG A 204 -12.10 -3.11 -3.07
C ARG A 204 -11.68 -2.66 -4.46
N VAL A 205 -11.65 -3.59 -5.41
CA VAL A 205 -11.42 -3.29 -6.83
C VAL A 205 -12.73 -3.53 -7.57
N TYR A 206 -13.33 -2.44 -8.02
CA TYR A 206 -14.57 -2.48 -8.80
C TYR A 206 -14.24 -2.70 -10.28
N PHE A 207 -15.06 -3.52 -10.94
CA PHE A 207 -15.05 -3.69 -12.38
C PHE A 207 -16.49 -3.61 -12.90
N ASP A 208 -16.65 -3.13 -14.13
CA ASP A 208 -17.98 -3.00 -14.73
C ASP A 208 -18.53 -4.39 -15.10
N VAL A 209 -19.61 -4.81 -14.44
CA VAL A 209 -20.25 -6.10 -14.68
C VAL A 209 -21.53 -5.88 -15.45
N LYS A 210 -21.57 -6.44 -16.67
CA LYS A 210 -22.76 -6.44 -17.53
C LYS A 210 -23.98 -6.99 -16.77
N GLU A 211 -25.15 -6.41 -17.02
CA GLU A 211 -26.41 -6.76 -16.36
C GLU A 211 -26.81 -8.24 -16.58
N ASN A 212 -26.61 -8.76 -17.79
CA ASN A 212 -26.80 -10.18 -18.11
C ASN A 212 -25.52 -10.73 -18.75
N GLY A 213 -24.94 -11.78 -18.17
CA GLY A 213 -23.77 -12.45 -18.74
C GLY A 213 -22.89 -13.18 -17.74
N PHE A 214 -21.89 -13.86 -18.30
CA PHE A 214 -20.89 -14.56 -17.50
C PHE A 214 -19.89 -13.59 -16.88
N ILE A 215 -19.63 -13.77 -15.59
CA ILE A 215 -18.54 -13.13 -14.89
C ILE A 215 -17.32 -14.05 -15.05
N GLN A 216 -16.22 -13.48 -15.56
CA GLN A 216 -15.01 -14.25 -15.79
C GLN A 216 -14.41 -14.68 -14.44
N HIS A 217 -14.34 -15.99 -14.21
CA HIS A 217 -13.66 -16.59 -13.07
C HIS A 217 -12.86 -17.81 -13.58
N PRO A 218 -11.62 -18.03 -13.09
CA PRO A 218 -10.70 -19.02 -13.64
C PRO A 218 -11.14 -20.47 -13.43
N SER A 219 -11.91 -20.75 -12.39
CA SER A 219 -12.28 -22.11 -11.97
C SER A 219 -13.78 -22.34 -11.77
N THR A 220 -14.59 -21.28 -11.81
CA THR A 220 -16.03 -21.37 -11.59
C THR A 220 -16.78 -20.61 -12.66
N SER A 221 -17.93 -21.13 -13.05
CA SER A 221 -18.81 -20.53 -14.04
C SER A 221 -19.89 -19.73 -13.30
N ILE A 222 -19.72 -18.41 -13.28
CA ILE A 222 -20.62 -17.49 -12.58
C ILE A 222 -21.48 -16.77 -13.61
N LEU A 223 -22.80 -16.89 -13.51
CA LEU A 223 -23.75 -16.23 -14.39
C LEU A 223 -24.56 -15.20 -13.60
N ARG A 224 -24.60 -13.95 -14.07
CA ARG A 224 -25.50 -12.91 -13.54
C ARG A 224 -26.70 -12.75 -14.47
N LEU A 225 -27.89 -12.78 -13.89
CA LEU A 225 -29.16 -12.48 -14.56
C LEU A 225 -29.85 -11.30 -13.86
N SER A 226 -30.07 -10.22 -14.61
CA SER A 226 -30.73 -9.01 -14.15
C SER A 226 -32.17 -8.84 -14.69
N GLY A 227 -32.64 -9.75 -15.54
CA GLY A 227 -34.01 -9.72 -16.07
C GLY A 227 -34.57 -11.09 -16.42
N SER A 228 -35.89 -11.26 -16.29
CA SER A 228 -36.63 -12.51 -16.50
C SER A 228 -36.93 -12.84 -17.97
N SER A 229 -36.16 -12.33 -18.93
CA SER A 229 -36.36 -12.54 -20.39
C SER A 229 -36.25 -14.00 -20.87
N TYR A 230 -36.02 -14.95 -19.96
CA TYR A 230 -35.86 -16.38 -20.23
C TYR A 230 -37.12 -17.20 -19.91
N SER A 231 -38.24 -16.56 -19.58
CA SER A 231 -39.50 -17.20 -19.16
C SER A 231 -40.15 -18.16 -20.17
N HIS A 232 -39.67 -18.19 -21.43
CA HIS A 232 -40.21 -19.01 -22.52
C HIS A 232 -39.17 -19.87 -23.24
N VAL A 233 -37.96 -20.02 -22.68
CA VAL A 233 -36.88 -20.77 -23.32
C VAL A 233 -36.82 -22.18 -22.72
N GLU A 234 -37.16 -23.20 -23.53
CA GLU A 234 -36.95 -24.59 -23.17
C GLU A 234 -35.66 -25.10 -23.81
N THR A 235 -34.71 -25.55 -22.99
CA THR A 235 -33.48 -26.16 -23.46
C THR A 235 -33.51 -27.67 -23.25
N SER A 236 -33.14 -28.42 -24.28
CA SER A 236 -33.05 -29.89 -24.23
C SER A 236 -31.84 -30.38 -23.43
N ARG A 237 -30.90 -29.50 -23.09
CA ARG A 237 -29.82 -29.72 -22.12
C ARG A 237 -29.66 -28.46 -21.26
N PRO A 238 -29.86 -28.54 -19.93
CA PRO A 238 -29.62 -27.41 -19.05
C PRO A 238 -28.12 -27.09 -19.01
N LEU A 239 -27.79 -25.80 -18.97
CA LEU A 239 -26.42 -25.34 -18.90
C LEU A 239 -25.88 -25.50 -17.48
N GLU A 240 -24.77 -26.21 -17.33
CA GLU A 240 -24.11 -26.39 -16.04
C GLU A 240 -23.38 -25.11 -15.65
N ILE A 241 -23.77 -24.55 -14.50
CA ILE A 241 -23.15 -23.35 -13.93
C ILE A 241 -22.94 -23.56 -12.43
N ASP A 242 -21.85 -23.03 -11.89
CA ASP A 242 -21.51 -23.25 -10.48
C ASP A 242 -22.28 -22.29 -9.56
N VAL A 243 -22.40 -21.03 -9.98
CA VAL A 243 -23.07 -19.97 -9.21
C VAL A 243 -23.98 -19.13 -10.12
N LEU A 244 -25.25 -19.03 -9.73
CA LEU A 244 -26.24 -18.17 -10.38
C LEU A 244 -26.56 -16.96 -9.50
N ILE A 245 -26.24 -15.76 -9.98
CA ILE A 245 -26.55 -14.49 -9.30
C ILE A 245 -27.81 -13.90 -9.93
N LEU A 246 -28.86 -13.72 -9.13
CA LEU A 246 -30.12 -13.09 -9.56
C LEU A 246 -30.18 -11.65 -9.05
N SER A 247 -30.33 -10.69 -9.96
CA SER A 247 -30.35 -9.24 -9.70
C SER A 247 -31.63 -8.57 -10.23
N HIS A 248 -32.04 -7.46 -9.61
CA HIS A 248 -33.10 -6.51 -10.01
C HIS A 248 -34.53 -7.04 -10.16
N ASP A 249 -34.77 -8.15 -10.85
CA ASP A 249 -36.11 -8.61 -11.22
C ASP A 249 -36.71 -9.58 -10.18
N PRO A 250 -37.85 -9.26 -9.52
CA PRO A 250 -38.52 -10.17 -8.59
C PRO A 250 -39.37 -11.26 -9.27
N ALA A 251 -39.53 -11.21 -10.61
CA ALA A 251 -40.38 -12.13 -11.35
C ALA A 251 -39.71 -13.49 -11.64
N PHE A 252 -38.45 -13.70 -11.25
CA PHE A 252 -37.78 -14.99 -11.41
C PHE A 252 -38.58 -16.14 -10.76
N SER A 253 -38.64 -17.28 -11.45
CA SER A 253 -39.18 -18.52 -10.91
C SER A 253 -38.10 -19.59 -10.93
N MET A 254 -37.86 -20.22 -9.79
CA MET A 254 -36.84 -21.25 -9.70
C MET A 254 -37.16 -22.46 -10.56
N MET A 255 -38.45 -22.82 -10.67
CA MET A 255 -38.92 -23.90 -11.54
C MET A 255 -38.49 -23.71 -13.00
N GLN A 256 -38.57 -22.47 -13.51
CA GLN A 256 -38.15 -22.16 -14.88
C GLN A 256 -36.62 -22.13 -15.00
N LEU A 257 -35.94 -21.54 -14.02
CA LEU A 257 -34.49 -21.46 -14.02
C LEU A 257 -33.82 -22.84 -13.95
N THR A 258 -34.40 -23.80 -13.23
CA THR A 258 -33.86 -25.17 -13.11
C THR A 258 -33.98 -25.96 -14.42
N ASN A 259 -34.92 -25.60 -15.30
CA ASN A 259 -35.03 -26.20 -16.64
C ASN A 259 -33.94 -25.71 -17.59
N ILE A 260 -33.43 -24.50 -17.36
CA ILE A 260 -32.46 -23.84 -18.25
C ILE A 260 -31.03 -23.99 -17.72
N PHE A 261 -30.87 -23.93 -16.40
CA PHE A 261 -29.59 -23.93 -15.71
C PHE A 261 -29.56 -25.00 -14.62
N ARG A 262 -28.47 -25.76 -14.60
CA ARG A 262 -28.17 -26.68 -13.50
C ARG A 262 -27.14 -26.00 -12.61
N THR A 263 -27.57 -25.50 -11.46
CA THR A 263 -26.72 -24.81 -10.49
C THR A 263 -26.70 -25.49 -9.13
N GLY A 264 -25.52 -25.53 -8.50
CA GLY A 264 -25.35 -25.97 -7.13
C GLY A 264 -25.62 -24.87 -6.10
N GLN A 265 -25.50 -23.60 -6.51
CA GLN A 265 -25.63 -22.45 -5.61
C GLN A 265 -26.26 -21.23 -6.28
N ILE A 266 -27.16 -20.57 -5.55
CA ILE A 266 -27.86 -19.36 -6.00
C ILE A 266 -27.60 -18.24 -5.02
N VAL A 267 -27.27 -17.07 -5.55
CA VAL A 267 -27.00 -15.86 -4.78
C VAL A 267 -28.07 -14.84 -5.13
N LEU A 268 -28.85 -14.43 -4.14
CA LEU A 268 -29.87 -13.40 -4.28
C LEU A 268 -29.23 -12.04 -3.99
N ASP A 269 -29.25 -11.18 -5.00
CA ASP A 269 -28.77 -9.82 -4.93
C ASP A 269 -29.75 -8.95 -4.10
N SER A 270 -29.20 -8.04 -3.28
CA SER A 270 -29.97 -7.08 -2.48
C SER A 270 -30.88 -6.14 -3.28
N SER A 271 -30.64 -5.99 -4.59
CA SER A 271 -31.48 -5.25 -5.53
C SER A 271 -32.88 -5.86 -5.71
N ILE A 272 -33.06 -7.16 -5.45
CA ILE A 272 -34.38 -7.80 -5.46
C ILE A 272 -35.13 -7.41 -4.17
N PRO A 273 -36.39 -6.95 -4.23
CA PRO A 273 -37.19 -6.66 -3.04
C PRO A 273 -37.30 -7.83 -2.05
N LEU A 274 -37.37 -7.53 -0.74
CA LEU A 274 -37.43 -8.53 0.34
C LEU A 274 -38.49 -9.63 0.12
N TYR A 275 -39.69 -9.25 -0.34
CA TYR A 275 -40.76 -10.21 -0.61
C TYR A 275 -40.39 -11.21 -1.72
N GLY A 276 -39.63 -10.77 -2.73
CA GLY A 276 -39.17 -11.60 -3.83
C GLY A 276 -38.07 -12.56 -3.37
N ARG A 277 -37.13 -12.08 -2.55
CA ARG A 277 -36.07 -12.92 -1.97
C ARG A 277 -36.63 -14.01 -1.07
N ILE A 278 -37.58 -13.67 -0.18
CA ILE A 278 -38.25 -14.66 0.68
C ILE A 278 -39.00 -15.71 -0.16
N ARG A 279 -39.65 -15.31 -1.27
CA ARG A 279 -40.31 -16.26 -2.18
C ARG A 279 -39.29 -17.21 -2.82
N LEU A 280 -38.22 -16.66 -3.39
CA LEU A 280 -37.18 -17.42 -4.07
C LEU A 280 -36.45 -18.37 -3.11
N MET A 281 -36.14 -17.94 -1.89
CA MET A 281 -35.54 -18.81 -0.86
C MET A 281 -36.40 -20.04 -0.57
N ARG A 282 -37.73 -19.87 -0.42
CA ARG A 282 -38.65 -21.01 -0.22
C ARG A 282 -38.73 -21.92 -1.45
N GLU A 283 -38.62 -21.36 -2.66
CA GLU A 283 -38.57 -22.17 -3.88
C GLU A 283 -37.26 -22.97 -3.97
N CYS A 284 -36.12 -22.36 -3.63
CA CYS A 284 -34.82 -23.04 -3.55
C CYS A 284 -34.82 -24.17 -2.51
N GLU A 285 -35.40 -23.94 -1.33
CA GLU A 285 -35.51 -24.93 -0.25
C GLU A 285 -36.30 -26.17 -0.70
N LYS A 286 -37.42 -25.97 -1.42
CA LYS A 286 -38.23 -27.06 -1.98
C LYS A 286 -37.49 -27.87 -3.05
N LEU A 287 -36.58 -27.23 -3.78
CA LEU A 287 -35.79 -27.84 -4.84
C LEU A 287 -34.45 -28.40 -4.34
N GLY A 288 -34.12 -28.21 -3.05
CA GLY A 288 -32.87 -28.68 -2.44
C GLY A 288 -31.63 -27.92 -2.92
N ILE A 289 -31.78 -26.68 -3.39
CA ILE A 289 -30.67 -25.86 -3.92
C ILE A 289 -30.16 -24.92 -2.82
N SER A 290 -28.84 -24.81 -2.67
CA SER A 290 -28.23 -23.87 -1.72
C SER A 290 -28.46 -22.43 -2.16
N CYS A 291 -29.05 -21.61 -1.29
CA CYS A 291 -29.39 -20.21 -1.57
C CYS A 291 -28.74 -19.30 -0.53
N HIS A 292 -28.10 -18.22 -0.99
CA HIS A 292 -27.44 -17.21 -0.14
C HIS A 292 -28.11 -15.84 -0.38
N ASP A 293 -28.60 -15.18 0.68
CA ASP A 293 -29.22 -13.84 0.56
C ASP A 293 -28.21 -12.77 0.97
N VAL A 294 -27.66 -12.05 -0.02
CA VAL A 294 -26.70 -10.95 0.21
C VAL A 294 -27.36 -9.79 0.98
N GLY A 295 -28.68 -9.67 0.93
CA GLY A 295 -29.50 -8.75 1.70
C GLY A 295 -29.41 -8.95 3.22
N GLU A 296 -29.47 -10.20 3.69
CA GLU A 296 -29.46 -10.56 5.11
C GLU A 296 -28.05 -10.97 5.59
N ASP A 297 -27.31 -11.70 4.76
CA ASP A 297 -25.98 -12.25 5.08
C ASP A 297 -24.83 -11.28 4.72
N GLY A 298 -25.16 -10.12 4.14
CA GLY A 298 -24.25 -9.00 3.90
C GLY A 298 -23.38 -9.11 2.63
N ALA A 299 -22.62 -10.19 2.49
CA ALA A 299 -21.79 -10.42 1.32
C ALA A 299 -21.64 -11.90 0.98
N TYR A 300 -21.51 -12.21 -0.30
CA TYR A 300 -21.17 -13.54 -0.77
C TYR A 300 -19.73 -13.55 -1.29
N LEU A 301 -18.90 -14.45 -0.76
CA LEU A 301 -17.46 -14.54 -1.02
C LEU A 301 -17.13 -15.83 -1.76
N ILE A 302 -16.56 -15.72 -2.96
CA ILE A 302 -15.99 -16.84 -3.71
C ILE A 302 -14.47 -16.68 -3.74
N ASN A 303 -13.73 -17.73 -3.40
CA ASN A 303 -12.26 -17.72 -3.55
C ASN A 303 -11.88 -17.84 -5.03
N LEU A 304 -10.96 -16.98 -5.48
CA LEU A 304 -10.29 -17.10 -6.78
C LEU A 304 -9.12 -18.09 -6.72
#